data_AF-A0A536Y503-F1
#
_entry.id   AF-A0A536Y503-F1
#
_cell.length_a   1.000
_cell.length_b   1.000
_cell.length_c   1.000
_cell.angle_alpha   90.00
_cell.angle_beta   90.00
_cell.angle_gamma   90.00
#
_symmetry.space_group_name_H-M   'P 1'
#
loop_
_entity.id
_entity.type
_entity.pdbx_description
1 polymer ?
#
loop_
_entity_poly.entity_id
_entity_poly.type
_entity_poly.pdbx_seq_one_letter_code
_entity_poly.pdbx_strand_id
1 'polypeptide(L)'
;MTARFVTLAIATLALTLQAARAEPPLRIARQGSLEAGGRVIECTTNDGADPSSKRWPPGHVAVDNVYATYQYPVEQKSPYPILFNSGGGHTARVYDTTPDGREGWLTLFLREGFATYGVDRVNTGRSGTDICKINAVRLGRAPVSELPPMNRYAFESSWVTFRWGPRFGESYPDTQFPVEAAD
;
A
#
# COMPACT_ATOMS: atom_id res chain seq x y z
N MET A 1 -68.04 40.36 15.55
CA MET A 1 -67.41 39.09 15.14
C MET A 1 -66.51 39.38 13.95
N THR A 2 -65.21 39.54 14.16
CA THR A 2 -64.21 39.80 13.11
C THR A 2 -63.16 38.70 13.19
N ALA A 3 -63.21 37.78 12.22
CA ALA A 3 -62.25 36.68 12.13
C ALA A 3 -61.00 37.16 11.39
N ARG A 4 -59.83 37.05 12.04
CA ARG A 4 -58.51 37.26 11.44
C ARG A 4 -58.05 35.96 10.79
N PHE A 5 -57.78 36.00 9.49
CA PHE A 5 -57.08 34.91 8.79
C PHE A 5 -55.57 35.12 8.94
N VAL A 6 -54.88 34.13 9.50
CA VAL A 6 -53.42 34.06 9.54
C VAL A 6 -52.98 33.22 8.34
N THR A 7 -52.28 33.82 7.39
CA THR A 7 -51.71 33.13 6.23
C THR A 7 -50.34 32.58 6.61
N LEU A 8 -50.21 31.25 6.65
CA LEU A 8 -48.95 30.56 6.92
C LEU A 8 -48.13 30.48 5.63
N ALA A 9 -46.98 31.16 5.58
CA ALA A 9 -46.04 31.06 4.47
C ALA A 9 -45.18 29.80 4.63
N ILE A 10 -45.34 28.83 3.72
CA ILE A 10 -44.49 27.64 3.63
C ILE A 10 -43.26 28.04 2.80
N ALA A 11 -42.11 28.22 3.47
CA ALA A 11 -40.83 28.36 2.80
C ALA A 11 -40.36 26.97 2.32
N THR A 12 -40.32 26.77 1.00
CA THR A 12 -39.73 25.60 0.37
C THR A 12 -38.20 25.70 0.44
N LEU A 13 -37.60 24.96 1.37
CA LEU A 13 -36.15 24.75 1.43
C LEU A 13 -35.76 23.81 0.27
N ALA A 14 -35.25 24.36 -0.83
CA ALA A 14 -34.69 23.56 -1.92
C ALA A 14 -33.34 22.98 -1.47
N LEU A 15 -33.33 21.74 -0.97
CA LEU A 15 -32.11 20.94 -0.85
C LEU A 15 -31.61 20.63 -2.25
N THR A 16 -30.53 21.26 -2.68
CA THR A 16 -29.75 20.77 -3.81
C THR A 16 -29.02 19.51 -3.35
N LEU A 17 -29.61 18.34 -3.61
CA LEU A 17 -28.86 17.09 -3.63
C LEU A 17 -27.86 17.17 -4.79
N GLN A 18 -26.62 17.53 -4.48
CA GLN A 18 -25.49 17.28 -5.35
C GLN A 18 -25.33 15.76 -5.41
N ALA A 19 -26.02 15.10 -6.34
CA ALA A 19 -25.75 13.70 -6.65
C ALA A 19 -24.27 13.63 -6.99
N ALA A 20 -23.49 12.91 -6.18
CA ALA A 20 -22.12 12.59 -6.51
C ALA A 20 -22.14 11.96 -7.90
N ARG A 21 -21.61 12.68 -8.89
CA ARG A 21 -21.57 12.21 -10.27
C ARG A 21 -20.69 10.97 -10.22
N ALA A 22 -21.29 9.78 -10.36
CA ALA A 22 -20.54 8.54 -10.39
C ALA A 22 -19.45 8.67 -11.45
N GLU A 23 -18.19 8.54 -11.03
CA GLU A 23 -17.05 8.62 -11.93
C GLU A 23 -17.21 7.55 -13.01
N PRO A 24 -16.90 7.86 -14.29
CA PRO A 24 -17.00 6.87 -15.34
C PRO A 24 -16.10 5.67 -15.03
N PRO A 25 -16.49 4.47 -15.49
CA PRO A 25 -15.71 3.27 -15.26
C PRO A 25 -14.29 3.42 -15.82
N LEU A 26 -13.31 2.91 -15.08
CA LEU A 26 -11.93 2.90 -15.52
C LEU A 26 -11.72 1.82 -16.58
N ARG A 27 -11.34 2.24 -17.80
CA ARG A 27 -11.14 1.34 -18.94
C ARG A 27 -9.66 0.97 -19.03
N ILE A 28 -9.36 -0.29 -18.72
CA ILE A 28 -8.00 -0.83 -18.70
C ILE A 28 -7.76 -1.62 -20.00
N ALA A 29 -6.73 -1.22 -20.75
CA ALA A 29 -6.32 -1.94 -21.96
C ALA A 29 -5.59 -3.24 -21.60
N ARG A 30 -4.69 -3.17 -20.61
CA ARG A 30 -3.88 -4.30 -20.13
C ARG A 30 -3.60 -4.15 -18.64
N GLN A 31 -3.59 -5.27 -17.94
CA GLN A 31 -3.15 -5.32 -16.55
C GLN A 31 -2.46 -6.65 -16.26
N GLY A 32 -1.60 -6.64 -15.25
CA GLY A 32 -0.97 -7.86 -14.76
C GLY A 32 0.04 -7.57 -13.68
N SER A 33 0.96 -8.51 -13.53
CA SER A 33 2.11 -8.39 -12.65
C SER A 33 3.35 -8.96 -13.30
N LEU A 34 4.51 -8.59 -12.76
CA LEU A 34 5.79 -9.16 -13.13
C LEU A 34 6.74 -9.14 -11.93
N GLU A 35 7.81 -9.90 -12.06
CA GLU A 35 8.98 -9.82 -11.20
C GLU A 35 10.18 -9.33 -12.04
N ALA A 36 11.10 -8.63 -11.40
CA ALA A 36 12.32 -8.19 -12.06
C ALA A 36 13.53 -8.27 -11.13
N GLY A 37 14.69 -8.51 -11.73
CA GLY A 37 15.94 -8.68 -10.99
C GLY A 37 15.97 -9.96 -10.16
N GLY A 38 16.59 -9.89 -9.00
CA GLY A 38 16.82 -11.02 -8.13
C GLY A 38 18.02 -11.89 -8.52
N ARG A 39 18.32 -12.83 -7.64
CA ARG A 39 19.38 -13.82 -7.79
C ARG A 39 18.95 -15.14 -7.18
N VAL A 40 19.61 -16.20 -7.60
CA VAL A 40 19.46 -17.53 -6.99
C VAL A 40 20.58 -17.72 -5.97
N ILE A 41 20.22 -18.18 -4.77
CA ILE A 41 21.16 -18.54 -3.71
C ILE A 41 21.03 -20.00 -3.36
N GLU A 42 22.12 -20.62 -2.94
CA GLU A 42 22.07 -21.90 -2.24
C GLU A 42 21.68 -21.65 -0.78
N CYS A 43 20.61 -22.29 -0.33
CA CYS A 43 20.11 -22.21 1.03
C CYS A 43 20.14 -23.59 1.67
N THR A 44 20.97 -23.73 2.71
CA THR A 44 21.13 -24.98 3.47
C THR A 44 20.18 -25.08 4.67
N THR A 45 19.36 -24.06 4.86
CA THR A 45 18.48 -23.84 6.02
C THR A 45 17.07 -23.44 5.58
N ASN A 46 16.55 -24.07 4.53
CA ASN A 46 15.20 -23.83 4.00
C ASN A 46 14.09 -24.03 5.05
N ASP A 47 14.32 -24.90 6.04
CA ASP A 47 13.46 -25.09 7.20
C ASP A 47 14.20 -24.70 8.48
N GLY A 48 13.72 -23.65 9.16
CA GLY A 48 14.27 -23.19 10.44
C GLY A 48 13.79 -23.99 11.66
N ALA A 49 12.85 -24.92 11.49
CA ALA A 49 12.32 -25.78 12.54
C ALA A 49 12.87 -27.20 12.47
N ASP A 50 13.00 -27.80 11.28
CA ASP A 50 13.53 -29.14 11.06
C ASP A 50 14.61 -29.16 9.96
N PRO A 51 15.91 -29.24 10.32
CA PRO A 51 16.99 -29.30 9.34
C PRO A 51 17.03 -30.58 8.49
N SER A 52 16.24 -31.59 8.83
CA SER A 52 16.12 -32.87 8.11
C SER A 52 14.88 -32.94 7.21
N SER A 53 14.13 -31.83 7.12
CA SER A 53 12.87 -31.74 6.40
C SER A 53 12.97 -32.25 4.97
N LYS A 54 12.11 -33.22 4.64
CA LYS A 54 11.92 -33.70 3.26
C LYS A 54 10.99 -32.81 2.45
N ARG A 55 10.20 -31.97 3.15
CA ARG A 55 9.26 -31.03 2.51
C ARG A 55 9.97 -29.76 2.07
N TRP A 56 10.93 -29.28 2.85
CA TRP A 56 11.73 -28.09 2.55
C TRP A 56 13.22 -28.45 2.61
N PRO A 57 13.70 -29.32 1.70
CA PRO A 57 15.11 -29.70 1.68
C PRO A 57 15.98 -28.49 1.34
N PRO A 58 17.27 -28.50 1.74
CA PRO A 58 18.28 -27.59 1.20
C PRO A 58 18.23 -27.50 -0.32
N GLY A 59 18.47 -26.32 -0.88
CA GLY A 59 18.49 -26.13 -2.31
C GLY A 59 18.61 -24.68 -2.76
N HIS A 60 18.39 -24.48 -4.06
CA HIS A 60 18.45 -23.16 -4.68
C HIS A 60 17.12 -22.41 -4.52
N VAL A 61 17.18 -21.18 -4.03
CA VAL A 61 16.00 -20.31 -3.85
C VAL A 61 16.22 -18.94 -4.50
N ALA A 62 15.17 -18.36 -5.06
CA ALA A 62 15.20 -17.02 -5.63
C ALA A 62 14.96 -15.97 -4.53
N VAL A 63 15.81 -14.95 -4.49
CA VAL A 63 15.76 -13.83 -3.54
C VAL A 63 16.08 -12.53 -4.25
N ASP A 64 15.88 -11.41 -3.56
CA ASP A 64 16.26 -10.07 -4.02
C ASP A 64 15.55 -9.59 -5.30
N ASN A 65 14.44 -10.22 -5.67
CA ASN A 65 13.59 -9.73 -6.76
C ASN A 65 12.73 -8.56 -6.28
N VAL A 66 12.25 -7.75 -7.23
CA VAL A 66 11.10 -6.87 -7.01
C VAL A 66 9.86 -7.49 -7.64
N TYR A 67 8.71 -7.22 -7.06
CA TYR A 67 7.40 -7.54 -7.62
C TYR A 67 6.70 -6.24 -8.00
N ALA A 68 6.02 -6.22 -9.14
CA ALA A 68 5.20 -5.09 -9.56
C ALA A 68 3.85 -5.54 -10.12
N THR A 69 2.77 -4.84 -9.77
CA THR A 69 1.55 -4.83 -10.59
C THR A 69 1.61 -3.68 -11.57
N TYR A 70 0.97 -3.85 -12.73
CA TYR A 70 0.87 -2.79 -13.73
C TYR A 70 -0.51 -2.69 -14.34
N GLN A 71 -0.88 -1.49 -14.77
CA GLN A 71 -2.07 -1.23 -15.57
C GLN A 71 -1.76 -0.21 -16.67
N TYR A 72 -2.34 -0.43 -17.85
CA TYR A 72 -2.30 0.48 -18.99
C TYR A 72 -3.72 0.95 -19.31
N PRO A 73 -3.96 2.27 -19.41
CA PRO A 73 -5.28 2.79 -19.74
C PRO A 73 -5.56 2.62 -21.24
N VAL A 74 -6.83 2.52 -21.62
CA VAL A 74 -7.22 2.53 -23.04
C VAL A 74 -6.85 3.86 -23.70
N GLU A 75 -7.08 4.96 -22.99
CA GLU A 75 -6.78 6.32 -23.45
C GLU A 75 -5.45 6.79 -22.87
N GLN A 76 -4.36 6.15 -23.33
CA GLN A 76 -3.01 6.50 -22.89
C GLN A 76 -2.56 7.84 -23.48
N LYS A 77 -2.25 8.80 -22.61
CA LYS A 77 -1.81 10.17 -22.97
C LYS A 77 -0.29 10.33 -22.95
N SER A 78 0.43 9.49 -22.20
CA SER A 78 1.88 9.53 -22.07
C SER A 78 2.52 8.21 -22.51
N PRO A 79 3.60 8.22 -23.32
CA PRO A 79 4.35 7.01 -23.63
C PRO A 79 5.20 6.50 -22.45
N TYR A 80 5.45 7.34 -21.44
CA TYR A 80 6.26 6.99 -20.28
C TYR A 80 5.37 6.56 -19.10
N PRO A 81 5.57 5.35 -18.55
CA PRO A 81 4.85 4.91 -17.37
C PRO A 81 5.35 5.59 -16.09
N ILE A 82 4.49 5.62 -15.06
CA ILE A 82 4.86 6.06 -13.71
C ILE A 82 5.07 4.83 -12.83
N LEU A 83 6.25 4.76 -12.23
CA LEU A 83 6.62 3.72 -11.28
C LEU A 83 6.52 4.26 -9.85
N PHE A 84 5.61 3.68 -9.08
CA PHE A 84 5.39 4.01 -7.68
C PHE A 84 6.23 3.10 -6.79
N ASN A 85 7.29 3.68 -6.21
CA ASN A 85 8.24 2.99 -5.37
C ASN A 85 8.09 3.43 -3.90
N SER A 86 7.60 2.54 -3.04
CA SER A 86 7.27 2.87 -1.65
C SER A 86 8.49 3.17 -0.78
N GLY A 87 8.30 4.05 0.22
CA GLY A 87 9.30 4.33 1.24
C GLY A 87 9.42 3.24 2.32
N GLY A 88 10.05 3.59 3.45
CA GLY A 88 10.22 2.68 4.58
C GLY A 88 8.89 2.25 5.20
N GLY A 89 8.78 0.97 5.57
CA GLY A 89 7.62 0.41 6.29
C GLY A 89 6.36 0.16 5.44
N HIS A 90 6.40 0.37 4.13
CA HIS A 90 5.22 0.27 3.27
C HIS A 90 5.47 -0.56 2.01
N THR A 91 4.40 -1.12 1.45
CA THR A 91 4.35 -1.76 0.12
C THR A 91 3.81 -0.77 -0.91
N ALA A 92 3.61 -1.21 -2.16
CA ALA A 92 2.90 -0.43 -3.18
C ALA A 92 1.49 0.03 -2.74
N ARG A 93 0.93 -0.60 -1.69
CA ARG A 93 -0.35 -0.26 -1.07
C ARG A 93 -0.48 1.23 -0.74
N VAL A 94 0.60 1.92 -0.39
CA VAL A 94 0.54 3.35 -0.01
C VAL A 94 0.03 4.25 -1.16
N TYR A 95 0.11 3.78 -2.40
CA TYR A 95 -0.37 4.51 -3.58
C TYR A 95 -1.69 3.99 -4.13
N ASP A 96 -2.22 2.91 -3.54
CA ASP A 96 -3.55 2.38 -3.84
C ASP A 96 -4.63 3.18 -3.07
N THR A 97 -5.87 2.69 -2.99
CA THR A 97 -6.99 3.29 -2.23
C THR A 97 -6.54 3.88 -0.90
N THR A 98 -6.87 5.14 -0.61
CA THR A 98 -6.46 5.79 0.65
C THR A 98 -7.08 5.08 1.87
N PRO A 99 -6.56 5.27 3.10
CA PRO A 99 -7.14 4.65 4.30
C PRO A 99 -8.63 4.96 4.50
N ASP A 100 -9.05 6.17 4.11
CA ASP A 100 -10.45 6.63 4.14
C ASP A 100 -11.27 6.23 2.91
N GLY A 101 -10.74 5.38 2.02
CA GLY A 101 -11.49 4.78 0.92
C GLY A 101 -11.55 5.59 -0.38
N ARG A 102 -10.89 6.75 -0.48
CA ARG A 102 -10.76 7.50 -1.75
C ARG A 102 -9.79 6.79 -2.69
N GLU A 103 -9.85 7.15 -3.97
CA GLU A 103 -8.89 6.64 -4.94
C GLU A 103 -7.45 7.07 -4.62
N GLY A 104 -6.52 6.13 -4.76
CA GLY A 104 -5.10 6.36 -4.66
C GLY A 104 -4.47 6.85 -5.95
N TRP A 105 -3.20 7.22 -5.87
CA TRP A 105 -2.42 7.69 -7.02
C TRP A 105 -2.29 6.63 -8.13
N LEU A 106 -2.25 5.34 -7.81
CA LEU A 106 -2.23 4.27 -8.82
C LEU A 106 -3.44 4.36 -9.77
N THR A 107 -4.61 4.66 -9.22
CA THR A 107 -5.87 4.81 -9.97
C THR A 107 -5.99 6.18 -10.60
N LEU A 108 -5.68 7.25 -9.86
CA LEU A 108 -5.79 8.62 -10.34
C LEU A 108 -4.87 8.90 -11.54
N PHE A 109 -3.62 8.44 -11.50
CA PHE A 109 -2.73 8.59 -12.66
C PHE A 109 -3.13 7.71 -13.84
N LEU A 110 -3.74 6.55 -13.59
CA LEU A 110 -4.31 5.73 -14.66
C LEU A 110 -5.48 6.43 -15.36
N ARG A 111 -6.37 7.08 -14.60
CA ARG A 111 -7.44 7.94 -15.12
C ARG A 111 -6.90 9.10 -15.94
N GLU A 112 -5.74 9.64 -15.55
CA GLU A 112 -5.06 10.70 -16.30
C GLU A 112 -4.32 10.20 -17.56
N GLY A 113 -4.38 8.90 -17.88
CA GLY A 113 -3.82 8.36 -19.10
C GLY A 113 -2.34 7.95 -19.00
N PHE A 114 -1.82 7.76 -17.78
CA PHE A 114 -0.50 7.19 -17.56
C PHE A 114 -0.61 5.70 -17.29
N ALA A 115 0.26 4.89 -17.90
CA ALA A 115 0.46 3.54 -17.41
C ALA A 115 1.11 3.59 -16.03
N THR A 116 0.65 2.77 -15.09
CA THR A 116 1.11 2.79 -13.69
C THR A 116 1.70 1.46 -13.29
N TYR A 117 2.75 1.50 -12.47
CA TYR A 117 3.39 0.34 -11.86
C TYR A 117 3.43 0.53 -10.35
N GLY A 118 2.77 -0.35 -9.59
CA GLY A 118 2.88 -0.41 -8.13
C GLY A 118 3.95 -1.42 -7.74
N VAL A 119 5.05 -0.95 -7.14
CA VAL A 119 6.24 -1.78 -6.86
C VAL A 119 6.37 -2.12 -5.38
N ASP A 120 6.48 -3.41 -5.11
CA ASP A 120 6.99 -3.94 -3.86
C ASP A 120 8.51 -4.08 -3.97
N ARG A 121 9.25 -3.33 -3.15
CA ARG A 121 10.72 -3.38 -3.13
C ARG A 121 11.23 -4.76 -2.70
N VAL A 122 12.51 -5.00 -2.93
CA VAL A 122 13.23 -6.16 -2.39
C VAL A 122 12.95 -6.30 -0.88
N ASN A 123 12.72 -7.53 -0.42
CA ASN A 123 12.41 -7.86 0.97
C ASN A 123 11.16 -7.14 1.53
N THR A 124 10.16 -6.84 0.69
CA THR A 124 8.92 -6.15 1.09
C THR A 124 7.72 -6.76 0.37
N GLY A 125 6.61 -6.95 1.06
CA GLY A 125 5.34 -7.36 0.45
C GLY A 125 5.44 -8.69 -0.29
N ARG A 126 5.19 -8.67 -1.60
CA ARG A 126 5.21 -9.86 -2.48
C ARG A 126 6.60 -10.22 -3.01
N SER A 127 7.61 -9.39 -2.75
CA SER A 127 8.99 -9.65 -3.16
C SER A 127 9.68 -10.63 -2.23
N GLY A 128 10.48 -11.54 -2.80
CA GLY A 128 11.16 -12.59 -2.05
C GLY A 128 12.11 -12.03 -0.99
N THR A 129 12.19 -12.71 0.15
CA THR A 129 13.12 -12.39 1.25
C THR A 129 14.07 -13.55 1.51
N ASP A 130 15.34 -13.25 1.77
CA ASP A 130 16.32 -14.24 2.22
C ASP A 130 16.08 -14.60 3.69
N ILE A 131 15.40 -15.73 3.92
CA ILE A 131 15.15 -16.26 5.26
C ILE A 131 16.28 -17.18 5.76
N CYS A 132 17.24 -17.53 4.91
CA CYS A 132 18.22 -18.58 5.18
C CYS A 132 19.12 -18.23 6.36
N LYS A 133 19.52 -16.95 6.45
CA LYS A 133 20.30 -16.43 7.57
C LYS A 133 19.54 -16.48 8.89
N ILE A 134 18.26 -16.09 8.87
CA ILE A 134 17.39 -16.12 10.06
C ILE A 134 17.27 -17.58 10.55
N ASN A 135 16.99 -18.51 9.64
CA ASN A 135 16.90 -19.92 9.96
C ASN A 135 18.24 -20.51 10.44
N ALA A 136 19.36 -20.11 9.84
CA ALA A 136 20.68 -20.56 10.28
C ALA A 136 20.97 -20.16 11.72
N VAL A 137 20.67 -18.92 12.11
CA VAL A 137 20.79 -18.48 13.51
C VAL A 137 19.85 -19.26 14.41
N ARG A 138 18.58 -19.42 14.02
CA ARG A 138 17.57 -20.17 14.80
C ARG A 138 17.97 -21.61 15.08
N LEU A 139 18.69 -22.23 14.15
CA LEU A 139 19.21 -23.60 14.25
C LEU A 139 20.57 -23.69 14.95
N GLY A 140 21.15 -22.58 15.40
CA GLY A 140 22.49 -22.54 16.00
C GLY A 140 23.63 -22.78 15.01
N ARG A 141 23.38 -22.61 13.71
CA ARG A 141 24.36 -22.79 12.61
C ARG A 141 25.07 -21.49 12.22
N ALA A 142 24.60 -20.35 12.72
CA ALA A 142 25.21 -19.04 12.53
C ALA A 142 25.11 -18.23 13.85
N PRO A 143 26.07 -17.31 14.11
CA PRO A 143 25.99 -16.44 15.28
C PRO A 143 24.85 -15.43 15.16
N VAL A 144 24.31 -14.97 16.29
CA VAL A 144 23.23 -13.97 16.35
C VAL A 144 23.55 -12.69 15.58
N SER A 145 24.83 -12.35 15.41
CA SER A 145 25.29 -11.20 14.60
C SER A 145 24.96 -11.30 13.11
N GLU A 146 24.61 -12.48 12.59
CA GLU A 146 24.16 -12.67 11.20
C GLU A 146 22.66 -12.41 11.00
N LEU A 147 21.89 -12.13 12.06
CA LEU A 147 20.50 -11.72 11.90
C LEU A 147 20.43 -10.40 11.13
N PRO A 148 19.58 -10.29 10.09
CA PRO A 148 19.39 -9.02 9.41
C PRO A 148 18.77 -8.00 10.36
N PRO A 149 19.09 -6.70 10.21
CA PRO A 149 18.36 -5.66 10.90
C PRO A 149 16.91 -5.67 10.41
N MET A 150 15.98 -5.82 11.34
CA MET A 150 14.53 -5.81 11.07
C MET A 150 13.89 -4.74 11.94
N ASN A 151 13.03 -3.91 11.35
CA ASN A 151 12.34 -2.83 12.04
C ASN A 151 10.87 -2.78 11.63
N ARG A 152 10.05 -2.23 12.53
CA ARG A 152 8.63 -1.97 12.28
C ARG A 152 8.25 -0.67 12.98
N TYR A 153 7.44 0.15 12.32
CA TYR A 153 6.89 1.34 12.95
C TYR A 153 5.78 0.94 13.93
N ALA A 154 5.89 1.44 15.16
CA ALA A 154 4.78 1.46 16.12
C ALA A 154 3.86 2.64 15.80
N PHE A 155 2.57 2.55 16.14
CA PHE A 155 1.60 3.61 15.88
C PHE A 155 2.04 4.96 16.45
N GLU A 156 2.57 4.96 17.66
CA GLU A 156 3.04 6.15 18.36
C GLU A 156 4.19 6.83 17.62
N SER A 157 5.12 6.02 17.11
CA SER A 157 6.24 6.50 16.30
C SER A 157 5.80 6.96 14.92
N SER A 158 4.86 6.25 14.28
CA SER A 158 4.30 6.58 12.96
C SER A 158 3.64 7.95 12.99
N TRP A 159 2.83 8.23 14.01
CA TRP A 159 2.07 9.47 14.12
C TRP A 159 2.97 10.72 14.04
N VAL A 160 4.05 10.70 14.81
CA VAL A 160 5.03 11.79 14.82
C VAL A 160 5.88 11.77 13.55
N THR A 161 6.33 10.59 13.10
CA THR A 161 7.18 10.44 11.89
C THR A 161 6.47 10.92 10.63
N PHE A 162 5.18 10.60 10.48
CA PHE A 162 4.35 11.01 9.36
C PHE A 162 3.79 12.42 9.53
N ARG A 163 4.09 13.08 10.66
CA ARG A 163 3.71 14.46 10.99
C ARG A 163 2.20 14.66 11.01
N TRP A 164 1.46 13.67 11.52
CA TRP A 164 0.02 13.79 11.74
C TRP A 164 -0.30 14.69 12.94
N GLY A 165 0.62 14.77 13.89
CA GLY A 165 0.61 15.73 14.99
C GLY A 165 1.80 15.57 15.94
N PRO A 166 1.89 16.38 17.00
CA PRO A 166 3.09 16.46 17.84
C PRO A 166 3.31 15.23 18.73
N ARG A 167 2.25 14.46 19.01
CA ARG A 167 2.29 13.22 19.79
C ARG A 167 1.13 12.32 19.37
N PHE A 168 1.27 11.03 19.62
CA PHE A 168 0.22 10.05 19.32
C PHE A 168 -1.15 10.46 19.90
N GLY A 169 -2.19 10.37 19.07
CA GLY A 169 -3.56 10.73 19.43
C GLY A 169 -3.85 12.24 19.45
N GLU A 170 -2.87 13.10 19.18
CA GLU A 170 -3.08 14.54 19.00
C GLU A 170 -2.70 14.92 17.57
N SER A 171 -3.66 15.33 16.75
CA SER A 171 -3.43 15.77 15.37
C SER A 171 -3.14 17.27 15.29
N TYR A 172 -2.41 17.70 14.25
CA TYR A 172 -2.37 19.12 13.90
C TYR A 172 -3.74 19.57 13.40
N PRO A 173 -4.23 20.78 13.76
CA PRO A 173 -5.54 21.26 13.32
C PRO A 173 -5.74 21.34 11.80
N ASP A 174 -4.66 21.46 11.05
CA ASP A 174 -4.63 21.61 9.58
C ASP A 174 -4.09 20.37 8.85
N THR A 175 -3.92 19.25 9.55
CA THR A 175 -3.48 18.00 8.92
C THR A 175 -4.41 17.61 7.77
N GLN A 176 -3.83 17.22 6.65
CA GLN A 176 -4.58 16.71 5.49
C GLN A 176 -4.73 15.19 5.53
N PHE A 177 -4.07 14.52 6.47
CA PHE A 177 -4.21 13.09 6.64
C PHE A 177 -5.56 12.78 7.30
N PRO A 178 -6.33 11.79 6.81
CA PRO A 178 -7.59 11.38 7.42
C PRO A 178 -7.33 10.60 8.71
N VAL A 179 -7.12 11.31 9.81
CA VAL A 179 -6.71 10.71 11.10
C VAL A 179 -7.78 9.79 11.69
N GLU A 180 -9.03 9.92 11.29
CA GLU A 180 -10.12 9.02 11.66
C GLU A 180 -9.96 7.62 11.05
N ALA A 181 -9.14 7.49 10.00
CA ALA A 181 -8.77 6.24 9.34
C ALA A 181 -7.34 5.79 9.71
N ALA A 182 -6.78 6.29 10.82
CA ALA A 182 -5.55 5.79 11.42
C ALA A 182 -5.88 4.70 12.47
N ASP A 183 -6.26 3.51 12.01
CA ASP A 183 -6.55 2.33 12.84
C ASP A 183 -5.37 1.34 12.95
#